data_AF-A0A2V7EVT9-F1
#
_entry.id   AF-A0A2V7EVT9-F1
#
_cell.length_a   1.000
_cell.length_b   1.000
_cell.length_c   1.000
_cell.angle_alpha   90.00
_cell.angle_beta   90.00
_cell.angle_gamma   90.00
#
_symmetry.space_group_name_H-M   'P 1'
#
loop_
_entity.id
_entity.type
_entity.pdbx_description
1 polymer ?
#
loop_
_entity_poly.entity_id
_entity_poly.type
_entity_poly.pdbx_seq_one_letter_code
_entity_poly.pdbx_strand_id
1 'polypeptide(L)'
;MNDLFYLSEDQRMIRDLARKIARERIAPRAAHYDETETYPEESIRALMDAGLYGIWLPEEYGGTDMGCLALALVCEEIAWACAATATQYLDQPLGGLPILLAGTEEQKKKYLPRLATGEMLAAYSLSEPGAGSDAAGLRTTAVRQGDHYVLNGSKQWCTNGDHADVIVVFATVDPKLRAKGVTAFLVEKGMPGFSVGKKEKKLGIRASPTVALHFTDCPVPVDQRLGEEGEGFRIAMQTLDVTRPATGAMAVGIGQAALDAAVAYARERQQFGQAIAAFQGVQFMLADMAMQVHAARLMVHHAARQVDAGIRSNTYEASMAKCWAGDAAMKVATDAVQVFGGYGYTREYPVERFMRDAKIMQIYEGTNQIQRVVIARELLGS
;
A
#
# COMPACT_ATOMS: atom_id res chain seq x y z
N MET A 1 -9.14 -11.07 19.85
CA MET A 1 -8.22 -10.32 20.73
C MET A 1 -8.92 -8.99 20.92
N ASN A 2 -9.75 -8.89 21.95
CA ASN A 2 -10.92 -8.01 21.94
C ASN A 2 -10.64 -6.80 22.82
N ASP A 3 -10.65 -5.63 22.19
CA ASP A 3 -10.35 -4.28 22.69
C ASP A 3 -8.88 -3.88 22.83
N LEU A 4 -8.40 -3.21 21.76
CA LEU A 4 -7.28 -2.28 21.81
C LEU A 4 -7.69 -1.05 22.63
N PHE A 5 -7.57 -1.17 23.96
CA PHE A 5 -8.00 -0.16 24.94
C PHE A 5 -7.43 1.24 24.65
N TYR A 6 -6.25 1.30 24.03
CA TYR A 6 -5.54 2.53 23.73
C TYR A 6 -6.09 3.33 22.55
N LEU A 7 -7.03 2.81 21.76
CA LEU A 7 -7.64 3.58 20.65
C LEU A 7 -8.57 4.68 21.20
N SER A 8 -8.74 5.77 20.46
CA SER A 8 -9.82 6.73 20.72
C SER A 8 -11.19 6.15 20.33
N GLU A 9 -12.27 6.84 20.68
CA GLU A 9 -13.62 6.48 20.23
C GLU A 9 -13.73 6.56 18.70
N ASP A 10 -13.30 7.66 18.10
CA ASP A 10 -13.30 7.84 16.64
C ASP A 10 -12.49 6.77 15.91
N GLN A 11 -11.32 6.39 16.45
CA GLN A 11 -10.49 5.32 15.91
C GLN A 11 -11.17 3.94 16.01
N ARG A 12 -11.93 3.69 17.07
CA ARG A 12 -12.75 2.46 17.18
C ARG A 12 -13.89 2.48 16.17
N MET A 13 -14.59 3.60 16.05
CA MET A 13 -15.71 3.77 15.11
C MET A 13 -15.28 3.55 13.66
N ILE A 14 -14.18 4.20 13.22
CA ILE A 14 -13.71 4.07 11.83
C ILE A 14 -13.22 2.65 11.53
N ARG A 15 -12.52 2.01 12.48
CA ARG A 15 -12.11 0.61 12.37
C ARG A 15 -13.32 -0.30 12.25
N ASP A 16 -14.33 -0.12 13.09
CA ASP A 16 -15.51 -0.99 13.10
C ASP A 16 -16.38 -0.80 11.85
N LEU A 17 -16.45 0.43 11.32
CA LEU A 17 -17.04 0.69 10.00
C LEU A 17 -16.28 -0.05 8.89
N ALA A 18 -14.95 0.10 8.83
CA ALA A 18 -14.12 -0.58 7.83
C ALA A 18 -14.22 -2.10 7.95
N ARG A 19 -14.21 -2.64 9.18
CA ARG A 19 -14.42 -4.08 9.46
C ARG A 19 -15.75 -4.58 8.92
N LYS A 20 -16.83 -3.84 9.16
CA LYS A 20 -18.17 -4.20 8.68
C LYS A 20 -18.18 -4.28 7.15
N ILE A 21 -17.66 -3.25 6.47
CA ILE A 21 -17.58 -3.20 5.01
C ILE A 21 -16.70 -4.33 4.48
N ALA A 22 -15.53 -4.55 5.09
CA ALA A 22 -14.61 -5.62 4.72
C ALA A 22 -15.28 -7.00 4.77
N ARG A 23 -16.03 -7.30 5.85
CA ARG A 23 -16.70 -8.58 6.03
C ARG A 23 -17.93 -8.75 5.15
N GLU A 24 -18.77 -7.72 5.02
CA GLU A 24 -20.06 -7.83 4.35
C GLU A 24 -19.99 -7.57 2.83
N ARG A 25 -19.05 -6.72 2.39
CA ARG A 25 -19.00 -6.22 1.00
C ARG A 25 -17.77 -6.70 0.25
N ILE A 26 -16.61 -6.81 0.90
CA ILE A 26 -15.34 -7.11 0.22
C ILE A 26 -15.03 -8.61 0.22
N ALA A 27 -15.01 -9.25 1.40
CA ALA A 27 -14.61 -10.65 1.56
C ALA A 27 -15.40 -11.64 0.68
N PRO A 28 -16.73 -11.51 0.50
CA PRO A 28 -17.49 -12.42 -0.35
C PRO A 28 -17.09 -12.40 -1.84
N ARG A 29 -16.45 -11.32 -2.30
CA ARG A 29 -16.06 -11.12 -3.71
C ARG A 29 -14.58 -11.35 -3.98
N ALA A 30 -13.76 -11.42 -2.93
CA ALA A 30 -12.31 -11.45 -3.04
C ALA A 30 -11.79 -12.64 -3.89
N ALA A 31 -12.44 -13.80 -3.81
CA ALA A 31 -12.02 -14.98 -4.59
C ALA A 31 -12.34 -14.82 -6.08
N HIS A 32 -13.50 -14.24 -6.38
CA HIS A 32 -13.89 -13.93 -7.75
C HIS A 32 -12.89 -12.96 -8.40
N TYR A 33 -12.58 -11.85 -7.75
CA TYR A 33 -11.63 -10.87 -8.28
C TYR A 33 -10.20 -11.41 -8.44
N ASP A 34 -9.76 -12.32 -7.56
CA ASP A 34 -8.47 -13.02 -7.74
C ASP A 34 -8.48 -13.93 -8.98
N GLU A 35 -9.56 -14.68 -9.20
CA GLU A 35 -9.71 -15.61 -10.32
C GLU A 35 -9.74 -14.89 -11.66
N THR A 36 -10.60 -13.88 -11.77
CA THR A 36 -10.84 -13.14 -13.02
C THR A 36 -9.77 -12.10 -13.29
N GLU A 37 -8.95 -11.77 -12.29
CA GLU A 37 -8.01 -10.65 -12.31
C GLU A 37 -8.69 -9.33 -12.71
N THR A 38 -9.95 -9.11 -12.36
CA THR A 38 -10.66 -7.87 -12.68
C THR A 38 -10.52 -6.83 -11.58
N TYR A 39 -10.62 -5.55 -11.93
CA TYR A 39 -10.59 -4.45 -10.96
C TYR A 39 -11.70 -4.62 -9.92
N PRO A 40 -11.44 -4.42 -8.61
CA PRO A 40 -12.41 -4.67 -7.55
C PRO A 40 -13.43 -3.54 -7.38
N GLU A 41 -14.11 -3.14 -8.46
CA GLU A 41 -14.93 -1.92 -8.55
C GLU A 41 -16.01 -1.83 -7.46
N GLU A 42 -16.77 -2.90 -7.21
CA GLU A 42 -17.81 -2.89 -6.18
C GLU A 42 -17.24 -2.74 -4.76
N SER A 43 -16.02 -3.27 -4.54
CA SER A 43 -15.35 -3.12 -3.24
C SER A 43 -14.87 -1.70 -3.04
N ILE A 44 -14.30 -1.09 -4.10
CA ILE A 44 -13.82 0.28 -4.08
C ILE A 44 -14.97 1.27 -3.91
N ARG A 45 -16.07 1.10 -4.66
CA ARG A 45 -17.28 1.91 -4.50
C ARG A 45 -17.83 1.86 -3.08
N ALA A 46 -17.87 0.68 -2.45
CA ALA A 46 -18.32 0.57 -1.06
C ALA A 46 -17.44 1.34 -0.06
N LEU A 47 -16.14 1.49 -0.33
CA LEU A 47 -15.23 2.30 0.49
C LEU A 47 -15.43 3.80 0.24
N MET A 48 -15.64 4.20 -1.02
CA MET A 48 -15.95 5.59 -1.40
C MET A 48 -17.29 6.06 -0.82
N ASP A 49 -18.35 5.26 -0.96
CA ASP A 49 -19.70 5.55 -0.43
C ASP A 49 -19.70 5.72 1.09
N ALA A 50 -18.75 5.06 1.78
CA ALA A 50 -18.56 5.16 3.22
C ALA A 50 -17.65 6.33 3.65
N GLY A 51 -17.15 7.12 2.71
CA GLY A 51 -16.27 8.27 2.98
C GLY A 51 -14.84 7.91 3.36
N LEU A 52 -14.42 6.64 3.21
CA LEU A 52 -13.11 6.18 3.67
C LEU A 52 -11.94 6.76 2.85
N TYR A 53 -12.19 7.22 1.62
CA TYR A 53 -11.17 7.79 0.74
C TYR A 53 -10.62 9.15 1.22
N GLY A 54 -11.39 9.89 2.04
CA GLY A 54 -11.02 11.22 2.51
C GLY A 54 -10.30 11.25 3.86
N ILE A 55 -10.14 10.12 4.55
CA ILE A 55 -9.73 10.13 5.97
C ILE A 55 -8.30 10.63 6.22
N TRP A 56 -7.44 10.57 5.21
CA TRP A 56 -6.04 10.98 5.27
C TRP A 56 -5.83 12.45 4.88
N LEU A 57 -6.89 13.14 4.43
CA LEU A 57 -6.84 14.51 3.97
C LEU A 57 -7.33 15.48 5.05
N PRO A 58 -6.76 16.70 5.12
CA PRO A 58 -7.30 17.79 5.92
C PRO A 58 -8.74 18.16 5.52
N GLU A 59 -9.51 18.68 6.49
CA GLU A 59 -10.90 19.13 6.28
C GLU A 59 -11.02 20.23 5.21
N GLU A 60 -10.04 21.13 5.10
CA GLU A 60 -10.04 22.22 4.10
C GLU A 60 -10.04 21.70 2.65
N TYR A 61 -9.60 20.45 2.46
CA TYR A 61 -9.60 19.76 1.17
C TYR A 61 -10.66 18.65 1.08
N GLY A 62 -11.68 18.69 1.96
CA GLY A 62 -12.81 17.76 1.93
C GLY A 62 -12.56 16.39 2.59
N GLY A 63 -11.46 16.26 3.35
CA GLY A 63 -11.18 15.08 4.16
C GLY A 63 -11.69 15.18 5.59
N THR A 64 -11.23 14.27 6.46
CA THR A 64 -11.61 14.21 7.88
C THR A 64 -10.42 14.16 8.84
N ASP A 65 -9.19 14.30 8.33
CA ASP A 65 -7.94 14.42 9.09
C ASP A 65 -7.78 13.41 10.25
N MET A 66 -8.15 12.14 10.02
CA MET A 66 -8.15 11.13 11.08
C MET A 66 -6.76 10.58 11.42
N GLY A 67 -5.74 11.00 10.67
CA GLY A 67 -4.35 10.61 10.86
C GLY A 67 -3.97 9.25 10.28
N CYS A 68 -2.66 8.97 10.36
CA CYS A 68 -2.00 7.76 9.91
C CYS A 68 -2.48 6.52 10.68
N LEU A 69 -2.76 6.60 11.99
CA LEU A 69 -3.28 5.44 12.72
C LEU A 69 -4.67 5.02 12.22
N ALA A 70 -5.57 5.97 11.95
CA ALA A 70 -6.87 5.64 11.38
C ALA A 70 -6.72 5.01 9.99
N LEU A 71 -5.83 5.56 9.14
CA LEU A 71 -5.50 4.97 7.85
C LEU A 71 -5.00 3.53 7.96
N ALA A 72 -4.09 3.26 8.91
CA ALA A 72 -3.57 1.92 9.17
C ALA A 72 -4.67 0.94 9.63
N LEU A 73 -5.55 1.37 10.55
CA LEU A 73 -6.66 0.54 11.02
C LEU A 73 -7.61 0.15 9.88
N VAL A 74 -7.94 1.11 9.00
CA VAL A 74 -8.79 0.84 7.83
C VAL A 74 -8.10 -0.10 6.85
N CYS A 75 -6.81 0.12 6.55
CA CYS A 75 -6.03 -0.75 5.68
C CYS A 75 -5.95 -2.19 6.20
N GLU A 76 -5.77 -2.38 7.51
CA GLU A 76 -5.73 -3.71 8.13
C GLU A 76 -7.05 -4.48 7.91
N GLU A 77 -8.19 -3.84 8.18
CA GLU A 77 -9.50 -4.47 8.04
C GLU A 77 -9.83 -4.79 6.58
N ILE A 78 -9.48 -3.92 5.63
CA ILE A 78 -9.67 -4.20 4.19
C ILE A 78 -8.76 -5.35 3.74
N ALA A 79 -7.49 -5.36 4.17
CA ALA A 79 -6.52 -6.38 3.77
C ALA A 79 -6.86 -7.77 4.34
N TRP A 80 -7.51 -7.82 5.51
CA TRP A 80 -8.09 -9.07 6.04
C TRP A 80 -9.08 -9.69 5.04
N ALA A 81 -9.87 -8.86 4.35
CA ALA A 81 -10.84 -9.33 3.35
C ALA A 81 -10.19 -9.59 1.98
N CYS A 82 -9.40 -8.64 1.47
CA CYS A 82 -8.81 -8.69 0.13
C CYS A 82 -7.58 -7.75 0.04
N ALA A 83 -6.38 -8.32 -0.06
CA ALA A 83 -5.14 -7.55 -0.18
C ALA A 83 -5.09 -6.68 -1.44
N ALA A 84 -5.69 -7.13 -2.54
CA ALA A 84 -5.77 -6.37 -3.78
C ALA A 84 -6.63 -5.10 -3.62
N THR A 85 -7.78 -5.21 -2.94
CA THR A 85 -8.63 -4.05 -2.64
C THR A 85 -7.92 -3.09 -1.69
N ALA A 86 -7.22 -3.61 -0.66
CA ALA A 86 -6.44 -2.79 0.24
C ALA A 86 -5.30 -2.04 -0.48
N THR A 87 -4.66 -2.68 -1.45
CA THR A 87 -3.65 -2.04 -2.30
C THR A 87 -4.24 -0.88 -3.09
N GLN A 88 -5.43 -1.06 -3.68
CA GLN A 88 -6.11 0.01 -4.43
C GLN A 88 -6.57 1.15 -3.53
N TYR A 89 -7.04 0.85 -2.33
CA TYR A 89 -7.39 1.85 -1.34
C TYR A 89 -6.16 2.68 -0.89
N LEU A 90 -5.03 2.03 -0.61
CA LEU A 90 -3.80 2.70 -0.17
C LEU A 90 -3.10 3.47 -1.31
N ASP A 91 -3.32 3.10 -2.57
CA ASP A 91 -2.73 3.83 -3.71
C ASP A 91 -3.26 5.27 -3.81
N GLN A 92 -4.48 5.52 -3.32
CA GLN A 92 -5.08 6.86 -3.27
C GLN A 92 -4.25 7.85 -2.42
N PRO A 93 -3.96 7.61 -1.13
CA PRO A 93 -3.05 8.44 -0.37
C PRO A 93 -1.60 8.36 -0.90
N LEU A 94 -1.14 7.22 -1.43
CA LEU A 94 0.22 7.13 -1.98
C LEU A 94 0.45 8.11 -3.15
N GLY A 95 -0.52 8.20 -4.07
CA GLY A 95 -0.49 9.17 -5.17
C GLY A 95 -0.89 10.58 -4.76
N GLY A 96 -1.74 10.74 -3.74
CA GLY A 96 -2.26 12.04 -3.31
C GLY A 96 -1.36 12.81 -2.32
N LEU A 97 -0.63 12.12 -1.45
CA LEU A 97 0.25 12.76 -0.46
C LEU A 97 1.34 13.66 -1.05
N PRO A 98 2.01 13.34 -2.18
CA PRO A 98 2.92 14.27 -2.82
C PRO A 98 2.28 15.63 -3.16
N ILE A 99 1.00 15.63 -3.57
CA ILE A 99 0.24 16.86 -3.86
C ILE A 99 -0.03 17.62 -2.55
N LEU A 100 -0.44 16.92 -1.50
CA LEU A 100 -0.66 17.54 -0.19
C LEU A 100 0.63 18.17 0.38
N LEU A 101 1.76 17.46 0.25
CA LEU A 101 3.04 17.87 0.82
C LEU A 101 3.74 19.01 0.07
N ALA A 102 3.62 19.04 -1.27
CA ALA A 102 4.45 19.91 -2.11
C ALA A 102 3.68 20.63 -3.22
N GLY A 103 2.37 20.45 -3.30
CA GLY A 103 1.55 21.15 -4.29
C GLY A 103 1.40 22.64 -3.97
N THR A 104 1.23 23.46 -5.00
CA THR A 104 0.73 24.83 -4.82
C THR A 104 -0.72 24.81 -4.36
N GLU A 105 -1.25 25.93 -3.85
CA GLU A 105 -2.64 25.99 -3.43
C GLU A 105 -3.62 25.76 -4.59
N GLU A 106 -3.25 26.15 -5.81
CA GLU A 106 -4.02 25.87 -7.03
C GLU A 106 -4.05 24.37 -7.32
N GLN A 107 -2.90 23.68 -7.24
CA GLN A 107 -2.82 22.23 -7.42
C GLN A 107 -3.64 21.51 -6.34
N LYS A 108 -3.46 21.87 -5.06
CA LYS A 108 -4.19 21.24 -3.95
C LYS A 108 -5.70 21.40 -4.10
N LYS A 109 -6.19 22.61 -4.39
CA LYS A 109 -7.62 22.87 -4.61
C LYS A 109 -8.18 22.16 -5.83
N LYS A 110 -7.37 21.95 -6.88
CA LYS A 110 -7.77 21.22 -8.08
C LYS A 110 -7.94 19.72 -7.82
N TYR A 111 -6.99 19.09 -7.13
CA TYR A 111 -6.94 17.61 -7.03
C TYR A 111 -7.50 17.07 -5.72
N LEU A 112 -7.10 17.61 -4.57
CA LEU A 112 -7.34 16.96 -3.27
C LEU A 112 -8.82 16.75 -2.94
N PRO A 113 -9.75 17.70 -3.17
CA PRO A 113 -11.17 17.46 -2.93
C PRO A 113 -11.76 16.32 -3.77
N ARG A 114 -11.29 16.17 -5.01
CA ARG A 114 -11.74 15.11 -5.93
C ARG A 114 -11.12 13.76 -5.56
N LEU A 115 -9.91 13.77 -5.02
CA LEU A 115 -9.28 12.58 -4.44
C LEU A 115 -9.96 12.14 -3.14
N ALA A 116 -10.41 13.07 -2.30
CA ALA A 116 -11.09 12.79 -1.04
C ALA A 116 -12.41 12.03 -1.25
N THR A 117 -13.17 12.37 -2.30
CA THR A 117 -14.44 11.72 -2.64
C THR A 117 -14.26 10.45 -3.49
N GLY A 118 -13.09 10.25 -4.08
CA GLY A 118 -12.85 9.20 -5.08
C GLY A 118 -13.40 9.53 -6.47
N GLU A 119 -13.84 10.77 -6.72
CA GLU A 119 -14.20 11.25 -8.07
C GLU A 119 -13.00 11.19 -9.01
N MET A 120 -11.79 11.46 -8.48
CA MET A 120 -10.53 11.18 -9.15
C MET A 120 -9.77 10.09 -8.41
N LEU A 121 -9.06 9.27 -9.18
CA LEU A 121 -8.10 8.31 -8.67
C LEU A 121 -6.67 8.78 -8.89
N ALA A 122 -5.81 8.56 -7.89
CA ALA A 122 -4.40 8.84 -7.97
C ALA A 122 -3.57 7.57 -8.17
N ALA A 123 -2.36 7.75 -8.71
CA ALA A 123 -1.29 6.74 -8.69
C ALA A 123 0.08 7.39 -8.46
N TYR A 124 1.03 6.56 -8.06
CA TYR A 124 2.41 6.95 -7.77
C TYR A 124 3.37 6.18 -8.68
N SER A 125 4.33 6.87 -9.30
CA SER A 125 5.24 6.27 -10.28
C SER A 125 6.69 6.72 -10.15
N LEU A 126 7.43 5.98 -9.32
CA LEU A 126 8.86 6.17 -9.10
C LEU A 126 9.70 5.13 -9.85
N SER A 127 9.35 3.85 -9.69
CA SER A 127 10.16 2.72 -10.17
C SER A 127 10.23 2.60 -11.69
N GLU A 128 11.36 2.08 -12.16
CA GLU A 128 11.68 1.83 -13.56
C GLU A 128 12.23 0.41 -13.73
N PRO A 129 12.26 -0.13 -14.96
CA PRO A 129 12.84 -1.45 -15.21
C PRO A 129 14.29 -1.59 -14.69
N GLY A 130 15.07 -0.51 -14.74
CA GLY A 130 16.45 -0.47 -14.24
C GLY A 130 16.64 0.13 -12.84
N ALA A 131 15.58 0.63 -12.20
CA ALA A 131 15.66 1.35 -10.92
C ALA A 131 14.43 1.07 -10.04
N GLY A 132 14.54 0.03 -9.20
CA GLY A 132 13.57 -0.28 -8.13
C GLY A 132 14.11 0.16 -6.77
N SER A 133 14.94 -0.68 -6.16
CA SER A 133 15.59 -0.38 -4.88
C SER A 133 16.58 0.81 -4.95
N ASP A 134 17.32 0.96 -6.05
CA ASP A 134 18.11 2.17 -6.33
C ASP A 134 17.23 3.24 -6.99
N ALA A 135 16.22 3.72 -6.27
CA ALA A 135 15.25 4.66 -6.81
C ALA A 135 15.87 6.00 -7.27
N ALA A 136 16.99 6.40 -6.66
CA ALA A 136 17.73 7.60 -7.06
C ALA A 136 18.50 7.42 -8.40
N GLY A 137 18.57 6.19 -8.92
CA GLY A 137 19.18 5.85 -10.20
C GLY A 137 18.21 5.87 -11.39
N LEU A 138 17.00 6.42 -11.22
CA LEU A 138 16.00 6.54 -12.28
C LEU A 138 16.53 7.32 -13.49
N ARG A 139 16.02 6.99 -14.68
CA ARG A 139 16.50 7.49 -15.98
C ARG A 139 15.42 8.12 -16.85
N THR A 140 14.15 8.07 -16.46
CA THR A 140 13.12 8.88 -17.13
C THR A 140 13.51 10.35 -16.99
N THR A 141 13.75 11.02 -18.10
CA THR A 141 14.24 12.40 -18.12
C THR A 141 13.10 13.40 -18.21
N ALA A 142 13.27 14.59 -17.64
CA ALA A 142 12.41 15.75 -17.85
C ALA A 142 13.27 16.93 -18.29
N VAL A 143 13.16 17.34 -19.56
CA VAL A 143 13.95 18.45 -20.12
C VAL A 143 13.07 19.69 -20.23
N ARG A 144 13.45 20.77 -19.54
CA ARG A 144 12.68 22.03 -19.60
C ARG A 144 12.80 22.70 -20.97
N GLN A 145 11.66 23.04 -21.58
CA GLN A 145 11.52 23.74 -22.85
C GLN A 145 10.52 24.89 -22.69
N GLY A 146 10.98 26.07 -22.27
CA GLY A 146 10.12 27.23 -22.05
C GLY A 146 9.15 27.03 -20.88
N ASP A 147 7.87 26.90 -21.19
CA ASP A 147 6.74 26.78 -20.26
C ASP A 147 6.32 25.34 -19.93
N HIS A 148 7.02 24.34 -20.47
CA HIS A 148 6.79 22.93 -20.18
C HIS A 148 8.11 22.15 -20.04
N TYR A 149 8.00 20.91 -19.57
CA TYR A 149 9.04 19.89 -19.60
C TYR A 149 8.66 18.84 -20.63
N VAL A 150 9.65 18.27 -21.30
CA VAL A 150 9.46 17.12 -22.17
C VAL A 150 9.95 15.88 -21.44
N LEU A 151 9.02 14.99 -21.09
CA LEU A 151 9.30 13.72 -20.42
C LEU A 151 9.58 12.62 -21.45
N ASN A 152 10.65 11.87 -21.22
CA ASN A 152 11.05 10.73 -22.04
C ASN A 152 11.53 9.58 -21.16
N GLY A 153 10.97 8.38 -21.37
CA GLY A 153 11.36 7.18 -20.63
C GLY A 153 10.21 6.21 -20.37
N SER A 154 10.40 5.36 -19.36
CA SER A 154 9.42 4.35 -18.98
C SER A 154 9.44 4.10 -17.48
N LYS A 155 8.25 4.03 -16.88
CA LYS A 155 8.05 3.55 -15.52
C LYS A 155 7.54 2.13 -15.53
N GLN A 156 7.77 1.44 -14.42
CA GLN A 156 7.37 0.05 -14.23
C GLN A 156 6.75 -0.14 -12.86
N TRP A 157 5.81 -1.08 -12.78
CA TRP A 157 5.11 -1.46 -11.55
C TRP A 157 4.18 -0.37 -10.99
N CYS A 158 3.61 0.48 -11.85
CA CYS A 158 2.67 1.51 -11.40
C CYS A 158 1.33 0.85 -11.07
N THR A 159 1.03 0.77 -9.77
CA THR A 159 -0.30 0.41 -9.27
C THR A 159 -1.32 1.41 -9.78
N ASN A 160 -2.52 0.94 -10.15
CA ASN A 160 -3.65 1.78 -10.57
C ASN A 160 -3.39 2.65 -11.83
N GLY A 161 -2.24 2.54 -12.50
CA GLY A 161 -1.85 3.48 -13.57
C GLY A 161 -2.75 3.47 -14.82
N ASP A 162 -3.59 2.46 -15.02
CA ASP A 162 -4.62 2.39 -16.07
C ASP A 162 -5.98 2.98 -15.65
N HIS A 163 -6.22 3.12 -14.34
CA HIS A 163 -7.45 3.65 -13.76
C HIS A 163 -7.27 5.05 -13.14
N ALA A 164 -6.04 5.45 -12.80
CA ALA A 164 -5.74 6.76 -12.25
C ALA A 164 -6.00 7.89 -13.25
N ASP A 165 -6.60 8.97 -12.75
CA ASP A 165 -6.83 10.21 -13.50
C ASP A 165 -5.61 11.14 -13.42
N VAL A 166 -4.88 11.09 -12.31
CA VAL A 166 -3.64 11.82 -12.09
C VAL A 166 -2.57 10.88 -11.53
N ILE A 167 -1.37 10.93 -12.10
CA ILE A 167 -0.22 10.13 -11.68
C ILE A 167 0.90 11.07 -11.27
N VAL A 168 1.43 10.88 -10.06
CA VAL A 168 2.66 11.54 -9.63
C VAL A 168 3.85 10.77 -10.21
N VAL A 169 4.50 11.35 -11.20
CA VAL A 169 5.65 10.77 -11.91
C VAL A 169 6.93 11.45 -11.45
N PHE A 170 7.92 10.65 -11.05
CA PHE A 170 9.25 11.14 -10.68
C PHE A 170 10.20 11.00 -11.86
N ALA A 171 10.73 12.09 -12.38
CA ALA A 171 11.66 12.09 -13.50
C ALA A 171 12.90 12.93 -13.14
N THR A 172 14.02 12.69 -13.81
CA THR A 172 15.27 13.41 -13.55
C THR A 172 15.50 14.54 -14.55
N VAL A 173 15.84 15.73 -14.05
CA VAL A 173 16.28 16.86 -14.88
C VAL A 173 17.77 16.75 -15.24
N ASP A 174 18.55 16.05 -14.41
CA ASP A 174 19.93 15.65 -14.69
C ASP A 174 20.26 14.32 -13.96
N PRO A 175 20.40 13.19 -14.69
CA PRO A 175 20.72 11.90 -14.10
C PRO A 175 22.01 11.88 -13.27
N LYS A 176 22.97 12.78 -13.56
CA LYS A 176 24.25 12.85 -12.83
C LYS A 176 24.07 13.32 -11.39
N LEU A 177 23.01 14.07 -11.10
CA LEU A 177 22.71 14.59 -9.76
C LEU A 177 22.03 13.55 -8.86
N ARG A 178 21.69 12.36 -9.40
CA ARG A 178 20.97 11.29 -8.69
C ARG A 178 19.74 11.86 -7.97
N ALA A 179 19.60 11.62 -6.66
CA ALA A 179 18.49 12.11 -5.84
C ALA A 179 18.25 13.63 -5.96
N LYS A 180 19.31 14.44 -6.09
CA LYS A 180 19.20 15.90 -6.22
C LYS A 180 18.74 16.36 -7.61
N GLY A 181 18.72 15.46 -8.59
CA GLY A 181 18.22 15.73 -9.93
C GLY A 181 16.81 15.22 -10.15
N VAL A 182 16.16 14.60 -9.17
CA VAL A 182 14.80 14.06 -9.31
C VAL A 182 13.77 15.16 -9.02
N THR A 183 12.79 15.29 -9.90
CA THR A 183 11.67 16.23 -9.82
C THR A 183 10.36 15.45 -9.96
N ALA A 184 9.31 15.90 -9.28
CA ALA A 184 7.99 15.28 -9.30
C ALA A 184 7.04 16.06 -10.23
N PHE A 185 6.22 15.34 -10.99
CA PHE A 185 5.30 15.89 -11.98
C PHE A 185 3.93 15.25 -11.86
N LEU A 186 2.89 16.04 -12.10
CA LEU A 186 1.52 15.58 -12.25
C LEU A 186 1.26 15.28 -13.73
N VAL A 187 1.06 14.00 -14.05
CA VAL A 187 0.69 13.56 -15.39
C VAL A 187 -0.74 13.08 -15.37
N GLU A 188 -1.57 13.69 -16.21
CA GLU A 188 -2.98 13.33 -16.35
C GLU A 188 -3.19 12.37 -17.52
N LYS A 189 -4.23 11.53 -17.39
CA LYS A 189 -4.65 10.62 -18.47
C LYS A 189 -5.01 11.41 -19.72
N GLY A 190 -4.47 10.99 -20.87
CA GLY A 190 -4.72 11.62 -22.16
C GLY A 190 -3.73 12.73 -22.56
N MET A 191 -2.74 13.06 -21.71
CA MET A 191 -1.64 13.93 -22.13
C MET A 191 -0.91 13.36 -23.36
N PRO A 192 -0.59 14.17 -24.39
CA PRO A 192 0.15 13.71 -25.56
C PRO A 192 1.49 13.07 -25.18
N GLY A 193 1.89 12.00 -25.87
CA GLY A 193 3.16 11.32 -25.59
C GLY A 193 3.16 10.43 -24.33
N PHE A 194 2.09 10.45 -23.51
CA PHE A 194 1.89 9.52 -22.40
C PHE A 194 1.03 8.33 -22.83
N SER A 195 1.46 7.12 -22.48
CA SER A 195 0.66 5.90 -22.71
C SER A 195 0.85 4.87 -21.59
N VAL A 196 -0.18 4.04 -21.42
CA VAL A 196 -0.23 3.00 -20.40
C VAL A 196 -0.03 1.63 -21.06
N GLY A 197 0.86 0.83 -20.48
CA GLY A 197 1.13 -0.53 -20.92
C GLY A 197 0.02 -1.52 -20.53
N LYS A 198 0.21 -2.79 -20.89
CA LYS A 198 -0.71 -3.85 -20.48
C LYS A 198 -0.63 -4.11 -18.97
N LYS A 199 -1.73 -4.62 -18.41
CA LYS A 199 -1.76 -5.14 -17.04
C LYS A 199 -0.79 -6.33 -16.87
N GLU A 200 0.01 -6.27 -15.82
CA GLU A 200 0.96 -7.32 -15.44
C GLU A 200 0.25 -8.53 -14.81
N LYS A 201 0.67 -9.73 -15.22
CA LYS A 201 0.23 -11.01 -14.63
C LYS A 201 1.10 -11.31 -13.40
N LYS A 202 0.49 -11.27 -12.22
CA LYS A 202 1.19 -11.35 -10.92
C LYS A 202 0.86 -12.63 -10.16
N LEU A 203 1.74 -13.00 -9.22
CA LEU A 203 1.52 -14.11 -8.28
C LEU A 203 0.29 -13.86 -7.38
N GLY A 204 0.29 -12.73 -6.68
CA GLY A 204 -0.77 -12.30 -5.77
C GLY A 204 -1.26 -10.91 -6.14
N ILE A 205 -2.19 -10.38 -5.35
CA ILE A 205 -2.89 -9.11 -5.55
C ILE A 205 -3.38 -8.95 -7.01
N ARG A 206 -3.88 -10.05 -7.59
CA ARG A 206 -4.16 -10.16 -9.03
C ARG A 206 -5.23 -9.18 -9.52
N ALA A 207 -6.20 -8.86 -8.67
CA ALA A 207 -7.23 -7.86 -8.94
C ALA A 207 -6.70 -6.42 -8.97
N SER A 208 -5.57 -6.14 -8.31
CA SER A 208 -4.92 -4.84 -8.33
C SER A 208 -4.23 -4.64 -9.70
N PRO A 209 -4.64 -3.68 -10.54
CA PRO A 209 -3.92 -3.39 -11.77
C PRO A 209 -2.51 -2.86 -11.46
N THR A 210 -1.55 -3.34 -12.25
CA THR A 210 -0.17 -2.90 -12.20
C THR A 210 0.32 -2.85 -13.63
N VAL A 211 0.83 -1.70 -14.06
CA VAL A 211 1.14 -1.42 -15.46
C VAL A 211 2.51 -0.76 -15.61
N ALA A 212 3.06 -0.87 -16.81
CA ALA A 212 4.12 0.01 -17.27
C ALA A 212 3.52 1.36 -17.70
N LEU A 213 4.30 2.44 -17.59
CA LEU A 213 3.96 3.74 -18.16
C LEU A 213 5.06 4.14 -19.15
N HIS A 214 4.68 4.75 -20.27
CA HIS A 214 5.62 5.16 -21.31
C HIS A 214 5.44 6.64 -21.64
N PHE A 215 6.57 7.33 -21.79
CA PHE A 215 6.64 8.75 -22.11
C PHE A 215 7.52 8.90 -23.35
N THR A 216 6.94 9.42 -24.43
CA THR A 216 7.64 9.73 -25.69
C THR A 216 7.34 11.16 -26.05
N ASP A 217 8.33 12.03 -25.88
CA ASP A 217 8.22 13.47 -26.06
C ASP A 217 6.97 14.06 -25.40
N CYS A 218 6.67 13.61 -24.18
CA CYS A 218 5.46 13.96 -23.45
C CYS A 218 5.58 15.38 -22.85
N PRO A 219 4.86 16.40 -23.36
CA PRO A 219 4.95 17.74 -22.83
C PRO A 219 4.11 17.86 -21.54
N VAL A 220 4.77 18.20 -20.43
CA VAL A 220 4.17 18.43 -19.12
C VAL A 220 4.36 19.90 -18.75
N PRO A 221 3.30 20.71 -18.66
CA PRO A 221 3.39 22.12 -18.26
C PRO A 221 4.18 22.35 -16.97
N VAL A 222 4.86 23.49 -16.85
CA VAL A 222 5.66 23.83 -15.65
C VAL A 222 4.78 23.92 -14.40
N ASP A 223 3.51 24.32 -14.52
CA ASP A 223 2.53 24.38 -13.43
C ASP A 223 2.05 22.99 -12.97
N GLN A 224 2.43 21.91 -13.65
CA GLN A 224 2.22 20.52 -13.21
C GLN A 224 3.44 19.94 -12.47
N ARG A 225 4.50 20.73 -12.26
CA ARG A 225 5.61 20.35 -11.38
C ARG A 225 5.17 20.46 -9.92
N LEU A 226 5.46 19.44 -9.11
CA LEU A 226 5.28 19.46 -7.66
C LEU A 226 6.58 19.89 -6.97
N GLY A 227 6.50 20.90 -6.11
CA GLY A 227 7.66 21.49 -5.46
C GLY A 227 8.67 22.08 -6.44
N GLU A 228 9.91 22.24 -5.98
CA GLU A 228 11.00 22.76 -6.80
C GLU A 228 11.76 21.66 -7.59
N GLU A 229 12.52 22.05 -8.61
CA GLU A 229 13.40 21.12 -9.33
C GLU A 229 14.40 20.50 -8.35
N GLY A 230 14.59 19.18 -8.43
CA GLY A 230 15.48 18.45 -7.53
C GLY A 230 14.89 18.09 -6.16
N GLU A 231 13.66 18.52 -5.85
CA GLU A 231 12.98 18.14 -4.59
C GLU A 231 12.21 16.82 -4.68
N GLY A 232 12.05 16.26 -5.87
CA GLY A 232 11.21 15.08 -6.11
C GLY A 232 11.61 13.87 -5.28
N PHE A 233 12.91 13.61 -5.07
CA PHE A 233 13.33 12.47 -4.24
C PHE A 233 12.99 12.68 -2.75
N ARG A 234 13.09 13.91 -2.26
CA ARG A 234 12.68 14.24 -0.88
C ARG A 234 11.18 14.05 -0.71
N ILE A 235 10.38 14.56 -1.65
CA ILE A 235 8.92 14.40 -1.67
C ILE A 235 8.56 12.90 -1.66
N ALA A 236 9.20 12.11 -2.55
CA ALA A 236 9.02 10.67 -2.59
C ALA A 236 9.26 10.01 -1.23
N MET A 237 10.39 10.29 -0.57
CA MET A 237 10.71 9.65 0.71
C MET A 237 9.73 10.06 1.82
N GLN A 238 9.35 11.33 1.89
CA GLN A 238 8.37 11.82 2.87
C GLN A 238 6.99 11.16 2.70
N THR A 239 6.56 10.94 1.45
CA THR A 239 5.34 10.17 1.17
C THR A 239 5.44 8.74 1.68
N LEU A 240 6.58 8.06 1.48
CA LEU A 240 6.78 6.69 1.95
C LEU A 240 6.78 6.61 3.49
N ASP A 241 7.32 7.60 4.18
CA ASP A 241 7.35 7.62 5.66
C ASP A 241 5.94 7.66 6.29
N VAL A 242 4.95 8.21 5.58
CA VAL A 242 3.53 8.23 6.00
C VAL A 242 2.79 6.94 5.58
N THR A 243 3.11 6.37 4.44
CA THR A 243 2.38 5.21 3.86
C THR A 243 2.92 3.85 4.28
N ARG A 244 4.20 3.76 4.71
CA ARG A 244 4.81 2.52 5.21
C ARG A 244 4.08 1.90 6.41
N PRO A 245 3.64 2.66 7.44
CA PRO A 245 2.82 2.08 8.50
C PRO A 245 1.53 1.44 7.98
N ALA A 246 0.82 2.11 7.06
CA ALA A 246 -0.39 1.56 6.45
C ALA A 246 -0.11 0.32 5.59
N THR A 247 1.02 0.28 4.87
CA THR A 247 1.50 -0.93 4.18
C THR A 247 1.78 -2.07 5.15
N GLY A 248 2.42 -1.79 6.29
CA GLY A 248 2.60 -2.75 7.36
C GLY A 248 1.26 -3.26 7.91
N ALA A 249 0.26 -2.39 8.03
CA ALA A 249 -1.09 -2.74 8.45
C ALA A 249 -1.78 -3.70 7.45
N MET A 250 -1.54 -3.53 6.14
CA MET A 250 -2.02 -4.50 5.15
C MET A 250 -1.42 -5.90 5.40
N ALA A 251 -0.12 -5.97 5.69
CA ALA A 251 0.53 -7.24 6.01
C ALA A 251 -0.05 -7.88 7.28
N VAL A 252 -0.34 -7.06 8.31
CA VAL A 252 -1.05 -7.51 9.52
C VAL A 252 -2.44 -8.07 9.18
N GLY A 253 -3.21 -7.39 8.32
CA GLY A 253 -4.53 -7.84 7.89
C GLY A 253 -4.50 -9.19 7.17
N ILE A 254 -3.55 -9.36 6.23
CA ILE A 254 -3.33 -10.63 5.52
C ILE A 254 -2.97 -11.75 6.51
N GLY A 255 -2.03 -11.49 7.43
CA GLY A 255 -1.64 -12.44 8.47
C GLY A 255 -2.79 -12.80 9.41
N GLN A 256 -3.61 -11.82 9.81
CA GLN A 256 -4.78 -12.04 10.66
C GLN A 256 -5.83 -12.90 9.94
N ALA A 257 -6.08 -12.68 8.64
CA ALA A 257 -7.01 -13.50 7.86
C ALA A 257 -6.53 -14.95 7.73
N ALA A 258 -5.24 -15.15 7.50
CA ALA A 258 -4.63 -16.47 7.46
C ALA A 258 -4.72 -17.19 8.82
N LEU A 259 -4.45 -16.47 9.92
CA LEU A 259 -4.61 -17.01 11.27
C LEU A 259 -6.06 -17.37 11.59
N ASP A 260 -7.01 -16.49 11.30
CA ASP A 260 -8.43 -16.74 11.56
C ASP A 260 -8.93 -17.98 10.81
N ALA A 261 -8.55 -18.11 9.53
CA ALA A 261 -8.87 -19.28 8.71
C ALA A 261 -8.25 -20.57 9.27
N ALA A 262 -6.97 -20.52 9.68
CA ALA A 262 -6.26 -21.66 10.25
C ALA A 262 -6.88 -22.11 11.59
N VAL A 263 -7.23 -21.17 12.48
CA VAL A 263 -7.89 -21.47 13.75
C VAL A 263 -9.26 -22.09 13.53
N ALA A 264 -10.07 -21.55 12.61
CA ALA A 264 -11.38 -22.09 12.29
C ALA A 264 -11.27 -23.52 11.76
N TYR A 265 -10.42 -23.75 10.75
CA TYR A 265 -10.20 -25.08 10.18
C TYR A 265 -9.67 -26.08 11.19
N ALA A 266 -8.74 -25.66 12.07
CA ALA A 266 -8.15 -26.54 13.06
C ALA A 266 -9.17 -27.07 14.08
N ARG A 267 -10.20 -26.28 14.40
CA ARG A 267 -11.28 -26.68 15.31
C ARG A 267 -12.25 -27.67 14.69
N GLU A 268 -12.46 -27.59 13.37
CA GLU A 268 -13.44 -28.41 12.66
C GLU A 268 -12.84 -29.69 12.10
N ARG A 269 -11.63 -29.63 11.54
CA ARG A 269 -10.99 -30.77 10.88
C ARG A 269 -10.60 -31.83 11.90
N GLN A 270 -11.01 -33.07 11.66
CA GLN A 270 -10.64 -34.21 12.50
C GLN A 270 -9.60 -35.12 11.84
N GLN A 271 -8.62 -35.57 12.62
CA GLN A 271 -7.69 -36.66 12.29
C GLN A 271 -7.38 -37.47 13.55
N PHE A 272 -7.07 -38.76 13.38
CA PHE A 272 -6.82 -39.68 14.49
C PHE A 272 -7.90 -39.62 15.60
N GLY A 273 -9.17 -39.42 15.21
CA GLY A 273 -10.32 -39.41 16.12
C GLY A 273 -10.57 -38.10 16.89
N GLN A 274 -9.86 -37.01 16.63
CA GLN A 274 -10.07 -35.72 17.30
C GLN A 274 -9.82 -34.52 16.38
N ALA A 275 -10.30 -33.33 16.79
CA ALA A 275 -9.99 -32.08 16.08
C ALA A 275 -8.48 -31.85 16.02
N ILE A 276 -7.96 -31.34 14.90
CA ILE A 276 -6.52 -31.13 14.77
C ILE A 276 -5.99 -30.06 15.74
N ALA A 277 -6.86 -29.16 16.22
CA ALA A 277 -6.58 -28.22 17.30
C ALA A 277 -6.24 -28.87 18.65
N ALA A 278 -6.49 -30.19 18.83
CA ALA A 278 -6.10 -30.92 20.02
C ALA A 278 -4.63 -31.40 19.99
N PHE A 279 -3.97 -31.40 18.83
CA PHE A 279 -2.56 -31.77 18.73
C PHE A 279 -1.66 -30.59 19.13
N GLN A 280 -0.76 -30.82 20.09
CA GLN A 280 0.17 -29.78 20.58
C GLN A 280 1.00 -29.14 19.46
N GLY A 281 1.42 -29.92 18.45
CA GLY A 281 2.15 -29.38 17.30
C GLY A 281 1.36 -28.30 16.54
N VAL A 282 0.05 -28.50 16.36
CA VAL A 282 -0.84 -27.51 15.72
C VAL A 282 -1.07 -26.32 16.67
N GLN A 283 -1.26 -26.57 17.97
CA GLN A 283 -1.44 -25.51 18.96
C GLN A 283 -0.24 -24.56 19.02
N PHE A 284 0.99 -25.09 18.97
CA PHE A 284 2.21 -24.29 18.94
C PHE A 284 2.30 -23.44 17.68
N MET A 285 1.99 -24.00 16.51
CA MET A 285 1.93 -23.21 15.27
C MET A 285 0.93 -22.06 15.37
N LEU A 286 -0.29 -22.32 15.85
CA LEU A 286 -1.32 -21.28 16.00
C LEU A 286 -0.92 -20.21 17.03
N ALA A 287 -0.24 -20.60 18.11
CA ALA A 287 0.28 -19.67 19.11
C ALA A 287 1.39 -18.78 18.52
N ASP A 288 2.34 -19.35 17.79
CA ASP A 288 3.40 -18.60 17.11
C ASP A 288 2.82 -17.63 16.08
N MET A 289 1.84 -18.09 15.28
CA MET A 289 1.14 -17.23 14.33
C MET A 289 0.46 -16.05 15.03
N ALA A 290 -0.22 -16.29 16.16
CA ALA A 290 -0.86 -15.22 16.94
C ALA A 290 0.14 -14.21 17.51
N MET A 291 1.28 -14.68 18.03
CA MET A 291 2.35 -13.79 18.52
C MET A 291 2.94 -12.93 17.40
N GLN A 292 3.19 -13.52 16.22
CA GLN A 292 3.70 -12.82 15.05
C GLN A 292 2.78 -11.68 14.62
N VAL A 293 1.48 -11.97 14.45
CA VAL A 293 0.48 -10.99 14.05
C VAL A 293 0.30 -9.90 15.12
N HIS A 294 0.31 -10.28 16.40
CA HIS A 294 0.21 -9.31 17.49
C HIS A 294 1.41 -8.35 17.53
N ALA A 295 2.63 -8.88 17.49
CA ALA A 295 3.85 -8.07 17.52
C ALA A 295 3.92 -7.12 16.32
N ALA A 296 3.55 -7.59 15.12
CA ALA A 296 3.48 -6.76 13.92
C ALA A 296 2.47 -5.62 14.07
N ARG A 297 1.27 -5.90 14.60
CA ARG A 297 0.26 -4.87 14.85
C ARG A 297 0.73 -3.79 15.81
N LEU A 298 1.41 -4.18 16.90
CA LEU A 298 1.93 -3.21 17.86
C LEU A 298 2.98 -2.28 17.23
N MET A 299 3.92 -2.83 16.44
CA MET A 299 4.92 -2.02 15.72
C MET A 299 4.29 -1.06 14.72
N VAL A 300 3.31 -1.54 13.94
CA VAL A 300 2.57 -0.71 12.99
C VAL A 300 1.84 0.43 13.68
N HIS A 301 1.09 0.14 14.75
CA HIS A 301 0.37 1.17 15.49
C HIS A 301 1.32 2.17 16.17
N HIS A 302 2.46 1.70 16.65
CA HIS A 302 3.48 2.57 17.22
C HIS A 302 4.03 3.54 16.17
N ALA A 303 4.46 3.04 15.00
CA ALA A 303 4.97 3.87 13.92
C ALA A 303 3.92 4.88 13.41
N ALA A 304 2.67 4.46 13.25
CA ALA A 304 1.59 5.35 12.80
C ALA A 304 1.31 6.48 13.80
N ARG A 305 1.33 6.19 15.11
CA ARG A 305 1.17 7.22 16.16
C ARG A 305 2.29 8.24 16.18
N GLN A 306 3.51 7.83 15.81
CA GLN A 306 4.62 8.78 15.70
C GLN A 306 4.41 9.76 14.55
N VAL A 307 3.86 9.29 13.41
CA VAL A 307 3.44 10.18 12.31
C VAL A 307 2.40 11.18 12.82
N ASP A 308 1.35 10.70 13.50
CA ASP A 308 0.27 11.55 14.03
C ASP A 308 0.78 12.58 15.05
N ALA A 309 1.80 12.22 15.82
CA ALA A 309 2.47 13.13 16.76
C ALA A 309 3.44 14.13 16.08
N GLY A 310 3.55 14.11 14.75
CA GLY A 310 4.43 15.01 13.99
C GLY A 310 5.93 14.69 14.12
N ILE A 311 6.28 13.48 14.55
CA ILE A 311 7.68 13.06 14.70
C ILE A 311 8.30 12.90 13.31
N ARG A 312 9.17 13.85 12.95
CA ARG A 312 9.80 13.93 11.62
C ARG A 312 10.92 12.90 11.36
N SER A 313 11.29 12.14 12.38
CA SER A 313 12.32 11.08 12.32
C SER A 313 11.71 9.68 12.53
N ASN A 314 10.49 9.47 12.03
CA ASN A 314 9.80 8.17 12.16
C ASN A 314 10.35 7.09 11.22
N THR A 315 11.33 7.41 10.37
CA THR A 315 11.94 6.53 9.36
C THR A 315 12.36 5.18 9.93
N TYR A 316 12.99 5.18 11.11
CA TYR A 316 13.43 3.96 11.79
C TYR A 316 12.25 3.04 12.11
N GLU A 317 11.21 3.59 12.72
CA GLU A 317 10.03 2.88 13.23
C GLU A 317 9.11 2.44 12.10
N ALA A 318 8.92 3.29 11.09
CA ALA A 318 8.20 2.95 9.86
C ALA A 318 8.89 1.79 9.12
N SER A 319 10.23 1.80 9.05
CA SER A 319 11.00 0.73 8.40
C SER A 319 10.92 -0.60 9.17
N MET A 320 11.04 -0.56 10.51
CA MET A 320 10.87 -1.75 11.35
C MET A 320 9.46 -2.34 11.22
N ALA A 321 8.44 -1.50 11.32
CA ALA A 321 7.04 -1.92 11.21
C ALA A 321 6.76 -2.60 9.86
N LYS A 322 7.14 -1.96 8.75
CA LYS A 322 6.94 -2.52 7.40
C LYS A 322 7.71 -3.82 7.23
N CYS A 323 8.99 -3.84 7.62
CA CYS A 323 9.85 -5.01 7.46
C CYS A 323 9.32 -6.21 8.24
N TRP A 324 9.08 -6.03 9.54
CA TRP A 324 8.61 -7.12 10.41
C TRP A 324 7.22 -7.61 10.02
N ALA A 325 6.28 -6.70 9.76
CA ALA A 325 4.94 -7.09 9.37
C ALA A 325 4.93 -7.89 8.07
N GLY A 326 5.75 -7.53 7.08
CA GLY A 326 5.89 -8.30 5.84
C GLY A 326 6.47 -9.71 6.05
N ASP A 327 7.49 -9.86 6.89
CA ASP A 327 8.07 -11.16 7.22
C ASP A 327 7.08 -12.03 8.02
N ALA A 328 6.39 -11.43 9.01
CA ALA A 328 5.36 -12.08 9.82
C ALA A 328 4.19 -12.57 8.96
N ALA A 329 3.65 -11.72 8.06
CA ALA A 329 2.54 -12.06 7.18
C ALA A 329 2.86 -13.26 6.29
N MET A 330 4.05 -13.29 5.69
CA MET A 330 4.49 -14.41 4.85
C MET A 330 4.58 -15.71 5.67
N LYS A 331 5.22 -15.67 6.85
CA LYS A 331 5.34 -16.84 7.73
C LYS A 331 3.96 -17.38 8.14
N VAL A 332 3.08 -16.50 8.61
CA VAL A 332 1.73 -16.85 9.06
C VAL A 332 0.90 -17.41 7.91
N ALA A 333 0.97 -16.82 6.71
CA ALA A 333 0.25 -17.33 5.55
C ALA A 333 0.75 -18.71 5.10
N THR A 334 2.07 -18.95 5.14
CA THR A 334 2.62 -20.29 4.85
C THR A 334 2.21 -21.33 5.90
N ASP A 335 2.17 -20.95 7.18
CA ASP A 335 1.73 -21.86 8.25
C ASP A 335 0.23 -22.17 8.14
N ALA A 336 -0.59 -21.20 7.74
CA ALA A 336 -2.00 -21.42 7.48
C ALA A 336 -2.22 -22.47 6.38
N VAL A 337 -1.48 -22.39 5.27
CA VAL A 337 -1.48 -23.45 4.24
C VAL A 337 -1.11 -24.81 4.84
N GLN A 338 -0.09 -24.85 5.70
CA GLN A 338 0.35 -26.09 6.36
C GLN A 338 -0.71 -26.68 7.31
N VAL A 339 -1.45 -25.85 8.06
CA VAL A 339 -2.56 -26.30 8.93
C VAL A 339 -3.70 -26.92 8.13
N PHE A 340 -3.97 -26.42 6.92
CA PHE A 340 -4.97 -27.00 6.01
C PHE A 340 -4.48 -28.26 5.27
N GLY A 341 -3.17 -28.53 5.28
CA GLY A 341 -2.56 -29.64 4.54
C GLY A 341 -2.86 -29.55 3.04
N GLY A 342 -3.25 -30.66 2.42
CA GLY A 342 -3.53 -30.71 0.98
C GLY A 342 -4.58 -29.69 0.51
N TYR A 343 -5.62 -29.44 1.32
CA TYR A 343 -6.66 -28.45 0.99
C TYR A 343 -6.12 -27.02 0.96
N GLY A 344 -5.09 -26.73 1.76
CA GLY A 344 -4.45 -25.42 1.79
C GLY A 344 -3.69 -25.08 0.51
N TYR A 345 -3.43 -26.08 -0.33
CA TYR A 345 -2.79 -25.93 -1.64
C TYR A 345 -3.80 -25.83 -2.79
N THR A 346 -5.10 -25.88 -2.48
CA THR A 346 -6.18 -25.77 -3.48
C THR A 346 -6.85 -24.42 -3.40
N ARG A 347 -7.37 -23.94 -4.54
CA ARG A 347 -8.08 -22.66 -4.65
C ARG A 347 -9.52 -22.71 -4.12
N GLU A 348 -9.95 -23.85 -3.58
CA GLU A 348 -11.21 -23.98 -2.85
C GLU A 348 -11.18 -23.28 -1.49
N TYR A 349 -9.97 -23.14 -0.90
CA TYR A 349 -9.76 -22.50 0.38
C TYR A 349 -8.93 -21.22 0.25
N PRO A 350 -9.17 -20.19 1.08
CA PRO A 350 -8.60 -18.87 0.87
C PRO A 350 -7.12 -18.74 1.24
N VAL A 351 -6.55 -19.71 1.96
CA VAL A 351 -5.19 -19.60 2.53
C VAL A 351 -4.08 -19.56 1.49
N GLU A 352 -4.28 -20.21 0.34
CA GLU A 352 -3.33 -20.14 -0.78
C GLU A 352 -3.22 -18.72 -1.34
N ARG A 353 -4.38 -18.03 -1.45
CA ARG A 353 -4.43 -16.62 -1.89
C ARG A 353 -3.73 -15.72 -0.89
N PHE A 354 -3.98 -15.89 0.41
CA PHE A 354 -3.28 -15.12 1.44
C PHE A 354 -1.76 -15.30 1.37
N MET A 355 -1.28 -16.52 1.09
CA MET A 355 0.14 -16.80 0.89
C MET A 355 0.72 -16.08 -0.34
N ARG A 356 0.01 -16.12 -1.49
CA ARG A 356 0.41 -15.39 -2.70
C ARG A 356 0.43 -13.88 -2.48
N ASP A 357 -0.59 -13.36 -1.82
CA ASP A 357 -0.76 -11.93 -1.53
C ASP A 357 0.28 -11.42 -0.51
N ALA A 358 0.59 -12.20 0.53
CA ALA A 358 1.58 -11.83 1.55
C ALA A 358 2.97 -11.59 0.96
N LYS A 359 3.33 -12.28 -0.13
CA LYS A 359 4.68 -12.23 -0.68
C LYS A 359 5.09 -10.83 -1.14
N ILE A 360 4.15 -10.04 -1.67
CA ILE A 360 4.47 -8.70 -2.17
C ILE A 360 4.80 -7.71 -1.03
N MET A 361 4.34 -7.98 0.20
CA MET A 361 4.65 -7.17 1.38
C MET A 361 6.15 -7.11 1.69
N GLN A 362 6.92 -8.11 1.26
CA GLN A 362 8.38 -8.15 1.42
C GLN A 362 9.14 -7.40 0.31
N ILE A 363 8.45 -6.94 -0.74
CA ILE A 363 9.07 -6.48 -1.99
C ILE A 363 8.79 -5.00 -2.27
N TYR A 364 7.52 -4.62 -2.44
CA TYR A 364 7.15 -3.24 -2.77
C TYR A 364 7.32 -2.31 -1.56
N GLU A 365 7.17 -0.99 -1.75
CA GLU A 365 7.30 0.00 -0.65
C GLU A 365 8.67 -0.09 0.07
N GLY A 366 9.70 -0.42 -0.71
CA GLY A 366 11.05 -0.75 -0.23
C GLY A 366 11.16 -2.20 0.25
N THR A 367 11.98 -3.00 -0.43
CA THR A 367 12.17 -4.42 -0.10
C THR A 367 12.61 -4.59 1.35
N ASN A 368 12.35 -5.76 1.93
CA ASN A 368 12.75 -6.05 3.31
C ASN A 368 14.28 -5.98 3.52
N GLN A 369 15.09 -6.11 2.47
CA GLN A 369 16.53 -5.83 2.51
C GLN A 369 16.81 -4.32 2.58
N ILE A 370 16.10 -3.51 1.78
CA ILE A 370 16.22 -2.05 1.83
C ILE A 370 15.74 -1.50 3.18
N GLN A 371 14.66 -2.04 3.74
CA GLN A 371 14.25 -1.66 5.10
C GLN A 371 15.35 -1.93 6.13
N ARG A 372 16.03 -3.08 6.05
CA ARG A 372 17.18 -3.38 6.92
C ARG A 372 18.34 -2.42 6.71
N VAL A 373 18.60 -1.96 5.48
CA VAL A 373 19.60 -0.91 5.20
C VAL A 373 19.20 0.39 5.89
N VAL A 374 17.94 0.80 5.80
CA VAL A 374 17.44 2.03 6.45
C VAL A 374 17.54 1.92 7.97
N ILE A 375 17.07 0.82 8.55
CA ILE A 375 17.17 0.54 10.00
C ILE A 375 18.63 0.59 10.46
N ALA A 376 19.54 -0.05 9.72
CA ALA A 376 20.96 -0.05 10.05
C ALA A 376 21.59 1.35 9.99
N ARG A 377 21.22 2.17 9.00
CA ARG A 377 21.71 3.56 8.89
C ARG A 377 21.24 4.42 10.04
N GLU A 378 19.96 4.37 10.38
CA GLU A 378 19.39 5.09 11.52
C GLU A 378 20.04 4.65 12.84
N LEU A 379 20.27 3.34 13.03
CA LEU A 379 20.91 2.80 14.22
C LEU A 379 22.38 3.23 14.35
N LEU A 380 23.10 3.36 13.23
CA LEU A 380 24.52 3.72 13.19
C LEU A 380 24.80 5.22 13.02
N GLY A 381 23.76 6.03 12.74
CA GLY A 381 23.88 7.47 12.51
C GLY A 381 24.61 7.85 11.22
N SER A 382 24.50 7.04 10.16
CA SER A 382 25.30 7.14 8.92
C SER A 382 24.54 7.60 7.68
#